data_AF-A0A7W6GLG8-F1
#
_entry.id   AF-A0A7W6GLG8-F1
#
_cell.length_a   1.000
_cell.length_b   1.000
_cell.length_c   1.000
_cell.angle_alpha   90.00
_cell.angle_beta   90.00
_cell.angle_gamma   90.00
#
_symmetry.space_group_name_H-M   'P 1'
#
loop_
_entity.id
_entity.type
_entity.pdbx_description
1 polymer ?
#
loop_
_entity_poly.entity_id
_entity_poly.type
_entity_poly.pdbx_seq_one_letter_code
_entity_poly.pdbx_strand_id
1 'polypeptide(L)' 'MRIQDNVQIVKDFFAAMGSGDQQGLLALSALPGEDWPLAGTHRGHPGLQGLLQTASAEMETSFPEPPEFVA' A
#
# COMPACT_ATOMS: atom_id res chain seq x y z
N MET A 1 -0.26 20.11 11.37
CA MET A 1 0.40 19.34 10.29
C MET A 1 0.69 20.29 9.15
N ARG A 2 1.94 20.42 8.70
CA ARG A 2 2.29 21.26 7.54
C ARG A 2 2.27 20.41 6.27
N ILE A 3 1.98 21.03 5.13
CA ILE A 3 2.01 20.35 3.82
C ILE A 3 3.38 19.71 3.55
N GLN A 4 4.46 20.34 3.99
CA GLN A 4 5.83 19.82 3.85
C GLN A 4 6.01 18.47 4.57
N ASP A 5 5.38 18.29 5.73
CA ASP A 5 5.45 17.04 6.51
C ASP A 5 4.76 15.90 5.73
N ASN A 6 3.60 16.19 5.12
CA ASN A 6 2.87 15.23 4.30
C ASN A 6 3.65 14.84 3.04
N VAL A 7 4.29 15.82 2.38
CA VAL A 7 5.11 15.56 1.20
C VAL A 7 6.30 14.66 1.55
N GLN A 8 6.88 14.82 2.74
CA GLN A 8 7.97 13.97 3.20
C GLN A 8 7.50 12.54 3.46
N ILE A 9 6.36 12.36 4.13
CA ILE A 9 5.75 11.05 4.39
C ILE A 9 5.50 10.27 3.08
N VAL A 10 4.99 10.95 2.04
CA VAL A 10 4.74 10.32 0.73
C VAL A 10 6.05 9.90 0.04
N LYS A 11 7.11 10.71 0.13
CA LYS A 11 8.43 10.36 -0.41
C LYS A 11 9.02 9.14 0.28
N ASP A 12 8.92 9.10 1.60
CA ASP A 12 9.45 8.00 2.42
C ASP A 12 8.70 6.69 2.13
N PHE A 13 7.39 6.76 1.87
CA PHE A 13 6.58 5.61 1.46
C PHE A 13 7.06 5.01 0.13
N PHE A 14 7.29 5.83 -0.90
CA PHE A 14 7.78 5.34 -2.20
C PHE A 14 9.22 4.84 -2.13
N ALA A 15 10.07 5.44 -1.29
CA ALA A 15 11.42 4.94 -1.04
C ALA A 15 11.41 3.56 -0.36
N ALA A 16 10.51 3.34 0.61
CA ALA A 16 10.34 2.04 1.25
C ALA A 16 9.80 0.98 0.26
N MET A 17 8.89 1.37 -0.64
CA MET A 17 8.38 0.51 -1.71
C MET A 17 9.50 0.07 -2.67
N GLY A 18 10.32 1.00 -3.16
CA GLY A 18 11.40 0.69 -4.11
C GLY A 18 12.56 -0.10 -3.52
N SER A 19 12.76 -0.03 -2.19
CA SER A 19 13.84 -0.74 -1.48
C SER A 19 13.43 -2.10 -0.92
N GLY A 20 12.14 -2.45 -0.96
CA GLY A 20 11.62 -3.65 -0.30
C GLY A 20 11.61 -3.57 1.23
N ASP A 21 11.70 -2.36 1.80
CA ASP A 21 11.60 -2.15 3.26
C ASP A 21 10.15 -2.32 3.74
N GLN A 22 9.83 -3.57 4.05
CA GLN A 22 8.52 -3.98 4.52
C GLN A 22 8.14 -3.32 5.87
N GLN A 23 9.11 -3.04 6.74
CA GLN A 23 8.83 -2.41 8.03
C GLN A 23 8.55 -0.91 7.87
N GLY A 24 9.31 -0.23 7.00
CA GLY A 24 9.07 1.17 6.63
C GLY A 24 7.70 1.38 5.96
N LEU A 25 7.29 0.47 5.07
CA LEU A 25 5.97 0.50 4.46
C LEU A 25 4.83 0.36 5.49
N LEU A 26 4.94 -0.60 6.41
CA LEU A 26 3.91 -0.83 7.44
C LEU A 26 3.73 0.36 8.39
N ALA A 27 4.82 1.08 8.70
CA ALA A 27 4.78 2.27 9.54
C ALA A 27 4.08 3.47 8.88
N LEU A 28 4.07 3.52 7.55
CA LEU A 28 3.58 4.65 6.75
C LEU A 28 2.22 4.41 6.10
N SER A 29 1.70 3.17 6.17
CA SER A 29 0.48 2.77 5.47
C SER A 29 -0.76 2.80 6.37
N ALA A 30 -1.76 3.57 5.96
CA ALA A 30 -3.16 3.29 6.25
C ALA A 30 -3.85 3.07 4.89
N LEU A 31 -4.72 2.06 4.77
CA LEU A 31 -5.46 1.78 3.53
C LEU A 31 -6.89 2.29 3.68
N PRO A 32 -7.17 3.57 3.36
CA PRO A 32 -8.53 4.07 3.25
C PRO A 32 -9.19 3.55 1.97
N GLY A 33 -10.47 3.20 2.08
CA GLY A 33 -11.33 2.80 0.97
C GLY A 33 -12.71 2.44 1.51
N GLU A 34 -13.77 2.79 0.80
CA GLU A 34 -15.13 2.28 1.04
C GLU A 34 -15.41 1.32 -0.12
N ASP A 35 -15.95 0.13 0.16
CA ASP A 35 -16.23 -0.91 -0.84
C ASP A 35 -15.02 -1.41 -1.68
N TRP A 36 -13.79 -1.30 -1.14
CA TRP A 36 -12.59 -1.97 -1.70
C TRP A 36 -12.25 -3.20 -0.85
N PRO A 37 -12.08 -4.40 -1.44
CA PRO A 37 -11.48 -5.60 -0.82
C PRO A 37 -10.37 -5.42 0.23
N LEU A 38 -9.44 -4.47 0.02
CA LEU A 38 -8.29 -4.27 0.90
C LEU A 38 -8.48 -3.14 1.92
N ALA A 39 -9.62 -2.45 1.87
CA ALA A 39 -9.92 -1.34 2.75
C ALA A 39 -9.90 -1.75 4.23
N GLY A 40 -9.50 -0.79 5.07
CA GLY A 40 -9.55 -0.93 6.52
C GLY A 40 -8.17 -1.06 7.16
N THR A 41 -8.17 -1.23 8.48
CA THR A 41 -6.94 -1.31 9.29
C THR A 41 -6.59 -2.77 9.58
N HIS A 42 -5.52 -3.26 8.96
CA HIS A 42 -5.00 -4.62 9.17
C HIS A 42 -3.88 -4.59 10.22
N ARG A 43 -4.09 -5.20 11.39
CA ARG A 43 -3.14 -5.12 12.53
C ARG A 43 -2.41 -6.44 12.77
N GLY A 44 -1.10 -6.35 12.95
CA GLY A 44 -0.22 -7.48 13.30
C GLY A 44 -0.06 -8.51 12.18
N HIS A 45 0.73 -9.55 12.44
CA HIS A 45 1.02 -10.62 11.46
C HIS A 45 -0.24 -11.30 10.90
N PRO A 46 -1.29 -11.61 11.69
CA PRO A 46 -2.52 -12.19 11.16
C PRO A 46 -3.28 -11.23 10.22
N GLY A 47 -3.31 -9.93 10.55
CA GLY A 47 -3.92 -8.92 9.68
C GLY A 47 -3.19 -8.79 8.34
N LEU A 48 -1.85 -8.81 8.37
CA LEU A 48 -1.04 -8.79 7.15
C LEU A 48 -1.27 -10.04 6.28
N GLN A 49 -1.37 -11.22 6.89
CA GLN A 49 -1.66 -12.45 6.16
C GLN A 49 -3.05 -12.40 5.49
N GLY A 50 -4.06 -11.90 6.20
CA GLY A 50 -5.41 -11.70 5.65
C GLY A 50 -5.40 -10.77 4.44
N LEU A 51 -4.72 -9.63 4.56
CA LEU A 51 -4.55 -8.67 3.47
C LEU A 51 -3.90 -9.31 2.23
N LEU A 52 -2.81 -10.06 2.41
CA LEU A 52 -2.09 -10.70 1.30
C LEU A 52 -2.93 -11.78 0.61
N GLN A 53 -3.72 -12.55 1.35
CA GLN A 53 -4.62 -13.55 0.76
C GLN A 53 -5.75 -12.90 -0.04
N THR A 54 -6.40 -11.86 0.51
CA THR A 54 -7.43 -11.11 -0.21
C THR A 54 -6.86 -10.45 -1.47
N ALA A 55 -5.67 -9.86 -1.40
CA ALA A 55 -5.02 -9.27 -2.56
C ALA A 55 -4.74 -10.30 -3.66
N SER A 56 -4.30 -11.51 -3.29
CA SER A 56 -4.06 -12.59 -4.25
C SER A 56 -5.34 -13.14 -4.88
N ALA A 57 -6.47 -13.08 -4.18
CA ALA A 57 -7.73 -13.66 -4.64
C ALA A 57 -8.60 -12.67 -5.42
N GLU A 58 -8.59 -11.40 -5.02
CA GLU A 58 -9.56 -10.39 -5.48
C GLU A 58 -8.90 -9.28 -6.31
N MET A 59 -7.57 -9.20 -6.34
CA MET A 59 -6.88 -8.21 -7.16
C MET A 59 -6.41 -8.83 -8.46
N GLU A 60 -6.86 -8.26 -9.58
CA GLU A 60 -6.37 -8.61 -10.90
C GLU A 60 -4.90 -8.17 -11.03
N THR A 61 -3.97 -9.10 -10.82
CA THR A 61 -2.52 -8.84 -11.03
C THR A 61 -2.09 -9.07 -12.47
N SER A 62 -3.03 -9.46 -13.33
CA SER A 62 -2.80 -9.64 -14.76
C SER A 62 -3.20 -8.36 -15.47
N PHE A 63 -2.22 -7.49 -15.73
CA PHE A 63 -2.41 -6.35 -16.61
C PHE A 63 -2.18 -6.84 -18.05
N PRO A 64 -3.23 -7.00 -18.88
CA PRO A 64 -3.07 -7.45 -20.26
C PRO A 64 -2.26 -6.45 -21.10
N GLU A 65 -2.28 -5.17 -20.71
CA GLU A 65 -1.43 -4.12 -21.26
C GLU A 65 -0.66 -3.44 -20.11
N PRO A 66 0.63 -3.11 -20.28
CA PRO A 66 1.40 -2.41 -19.26
C PRO A 66 0.72 -1.09 -18.87
N PRO A 67 0.50 -0.81 -17.57
CA PRO A 67 -0.08 0.45 -17.15
C PRO A 67 0.83 1.63 -17.54
N GLU A 68 0.25 2.68 -18.14
CA GLU A 68 0.97 3.92 -18.37
C GLU A 68 1.21 4.63 -17.02
N PHE A 69 2.48 4.76 -16.66
CA PHE A 69 2.88 5.54 -15.49
C PHE A 69 3.05 7.01 -15.90
N VAL A 70 2.19 7.90 -15.40
CA VAL A 70 2.34 9.34 -15.57
C VAL A 70 3.14 9.91 -14.40
N ALA A 71 4.25 10.57 -14.71
CA ALA A 71 5.14 11.25 -13.75
C ALA A 71 4.67 12.68 -13.44
#